data_AF-V9LID2-F1
#
_entry.id   AF-V9LID2-F1
#
_cell.length_a   1.000
_cell.length_b   1.000
_cell.length_c   1.000
_cell.angle_alpha   90.00
_cell.angle_beta   90.00
_cell.angle_gamma   90.00
#
_symmetry.space_group_name_H-M   'P 1'
#
loop_
_entity.id
_entity.type
_entity.pdbx_description
1 polymer ?
#
loop_
_entity_poly.entity_id
_entity_poly.type
_entity_poly.pdbx_seq_one_letter_code
_entity_poly.pdbx_strand_id
1 'polypeptide(L)'
;CAQIGFVSGTNWADATAPVSEADATVRYYCVDDTQLPTAKTIQDALYTCRCESQKVVTLECQDCGRRKLSADRIVGGAPAQEGMWPWQVSLRFEGDHICGGSVIAPKWIVTAAHCFHERYRYLNGWTVSVGDVKRTTSGVARPLEAIVYHSGYSPFVDAYAEDNSNDIAVVRVRTPLEFTDTV
;
A
#
# COMPACT_ATOMS: atom_id res chain seq x y z
N CYS A 1 -13.20 4.70 3.59
CA CYS A 1 -11.92 4.04 3.24
C CYS A 1 -11.83 3.64 1.75
N ALA A 2 -12.81 2.94 1.17
CA ALA A 2 -12.78 2.56 -0.26
C ALA A 2 -12.86 3.77 -1.24
N GLN A 3 -13.56 4.85 -0.88
CA GLN A 3 -13.59 6.10 -1.67
C GLN A 3 -12.34 7.00 -1.49
N ILE A 4 -11.39 6.58 -0.65
CA ILE A 4 -10.19 7.36 -0.27
C ILE A 4 -8.89 6.59 -0.57
N GLY A 5 -8.97 5.45 -1.27
CA GLY A 5 -7.78 4.70 -1.73
C GLY A 5 -7.13 3.76 -0.71
N PHE A 6 -7.75 3.49 0.43
CA PHE A 6 -7.16 2.58 1.43
C PHE A 6 -7.43 1.10 1.10
N VAL A 7 -6.38 0.27 1.20
CA VAL A 7 -6.44 -1.19 1.16
C VAL A 7 -7.24 -1.69 2.36
N SER A 8 -8.00 -2.78 2.19
CA SER A 8 -9.06 -3.31 3.07
C SER A 8 -8.68 -3.73 4.50
N GLY A 9 -7.58 -3.24 5.07
CA GLY A 9 -7.27 -3.36 6.50
C GLY A 9 -7.71 -2.10 7.23
N THR A 10 -8.97 -2.04 7.68
CA THR A 10 -9.38 -0.99 8.63
C THR A 10 -8.97 -1.42 10.02
N ASN A 11 -7.87 -0.86 10.51
CA ASN A 11 -7.58 -0.90 11.94
C ASN A 11 -8.51 0.09 12.64
N TRP A 12 -8.96 -0.28 13.83
CA TRP A 12 -9.80 0.56 14.65
C TRP A 12 -9.32 0.49 16.10
N ALA A 13 -9.54 1.59 16.82
CA ALA A 13 -9.29 1.65 18.26
C ALA A 13 -10.51 2.24 18.97
N ASP A 14 -10.84 1.64 20.11
CA ASP A 14 -11.74 2.25 21.09
C ASP A 14 -11.02 3.43 21.73
N ALA A 15 -11.60 4.61 21.60
CA ALA A 15 -11.09 5.81 22.24
C ALA A 15 -12.20 6.50 23.04
N THR A 16 -11.80 7.28 24.03
CA THR A 16 -12.69 8.20 24.71
C THR A 16 -12.60 9.55 24.01
N ALA A 17 -13.74 10.07 23.59
CA ALA A 17 -13.81 11.39 23.01
C ALA A 17 -13.33 12.44 24.04
N PRO A 18 -12.54 13.45 23.62
CA PRO A 18 -12.15 14.52 24.53
C PRO A 18 -13.41 15.21 25.07
N VAL A 19 -13.51 15.28 26.40
CA VAL A 19 -14.60 15.95 27.12
C VAL A 19 -14.41 17.46 26.96
N SER A 20 -14.77 17.99 25.81
CA SER A 20 -15.02 19.42 25.67
C SER A 20 -16.40 19.63 25.06
N GLU A 21 -17.39 19.72 25.94
CA GLU A 21 -18.71 20.32 25.64
C GLU A 21 -18.60 21.80 25.19
N ALA A 22 -17.38 22.35 25.13
CA ALA A 22 -17.12 23.76 24.84
C ALA A 22 -16.60 24.05 23.41
N ASP A 23 -16.21 23.05 22.62
CA ASP A 23 -15.83 23.29 21.23
C ASP A 23 -16.96 22.86 20.28
N ALA A 24 -17.87 23.80 20.01
CA ALA A 24 -19.04 23.64 19.15
C ALA A 24 -18.71 23.25 17.69
N THR A 25 -17.43 23.03 17.37
CA THR A 25 -16.92 22.63 16.06
C THR A 25 -16.77 21.12 15.90
N VAL A 26 -16.67 20.33 16.98
CA VAL A 26 -16.49 18.88 16.91
C VAL A 26 -17.83 18.18 16.68
N ARG A 27 -18.04 17.66 15.47
CA ARG A 27 -19.22 16.87 15.09
C ARG A 27 -18.87 15.39 15.03
N TYR A 28 -19.63 14.57 15.75
CA TYR A 28 -19.51 13.11 15.66
C TYR A 28 -20.43 12.55 14.57
N TYR A 29 -20.03 11.43 14.01
CA TYR A 29 -20.87 10.63 13.12
C TYR A 29 -21.25 9.33 13.83
N CYS A 30 -22.55 9.07 13.89
CA CYS A 30 -23.10 7.81 14.36
C CYS A 30 -23.46 6.94 13.17
N VAL A 31 -23.47 5.63 13.40
CA VAL A 31 -23.88 4.65 12.40
C VAL A 31 -25.37 4.38 12.57
N ASP A 32 -26.13 4.46 11.48
CA ASP A 32 -27.51 4.01 11.39
C ASP A 32 -27.51 2.50 11.09
N ASP A 33 -27.69 1.70 12.14
CA ASP A 33 -27.69 0.24 12.07
C ASP A 33 -28.78 -0.31 11.15
N THR A 34 -29.84 0.46 10.90
CA THR A 34 -30.93 0.04 10.02
C THR A 34 -30.55 0.13 8.53
N GLN A 35 -29.59 0.99 8.19
CA GLN A 35 -29.11 1.19 6.82
C GLN A 35 -27.85 0.39 6.51
N LEU A 36 -27.08 -0.02 7.52
CA LEU A 36 -25.90 -0.86 7.35
C LEU A 36 -26.10 -2.09 6.43
N PRO A 37 -27.22 -2.85 6.51
CA PRO A 37 -27.39 -4.06 5.69
C PRO A 37 -27.56 -3.77 4.19
N THR A 38 -27.97 -2.55 3.82
CA THR A 38 -28.28 -2.17 2.44
C THR A 38 -27.35 -1.07 1.90
N ALA A 39 -26.55 -0.45 2.77
CA ALA A 39 -25.58 0.57 2.44
C ALA A 39 -24.48 0.02 1.52
N LYS A 40 -24.12 0.79 0.48
CA LYS A 40 -23.01 0.45 -0.40
C LYS A 40 -21.67 0.88 0.19
N THR A 41 -21.69 1.95 0.97
CA THR A 41 -20.53 2.51 1.66
C THR A 41 -20.90 2.83 3.11
N ILE A 42 -19.92 2.85 4.02
CA ILE A 42 -20.19 3.24 5.41
C ILE A 42 -20.79 4.65 5.48
N GLN A 43 -20.41 5.55 4.57
CA GLN A 43 -20.92 6.92 4.49
C GLN A 43 -22.42 6.99 4.25
N ASP A 44 -23.01 6.01 3.55
CA ASP A 44 -24.46 5.95 3.34
C ASP A 44 -25.23 5.68 4.64
N ALA A 45 -24.55 5.08 5.63
CA ALA A 45 -25.10 4.77 6.95
C ALA A 45 -24.61 5.73 8.05
N LEU A 46 -23.87 6.80 7.72
CA LEU A 46 -23.39 7.77 8.72
C LEU A 46 -24.32 8.99 8.80
N TYR A 47 -24.65 9.41 10.02
CA TYR A 47 -25.37 10.66 10.29
C TYR A 47 -24.73 11.44 11.43
N THR A 48 -24.91 12.76 11.44
CA THR A 48 -24.35 13.61 12.50
C THR A 48 -25.13 13.42 13.80
N CYS A 49 -24.42 13.20 14.90
CA CYS A 49 -25.02 12.95 16.22
C CYS A 49 -24.19 13.60 17.34
N ARG A 50 -24.74 13.57 18.56
CA ARG A 50 -23.98 13.83 19.79
C ARG A 50 -23.48 12.51 20.35
N CYS A 51 -22.23 12.48 20.82
CA CYS A 51 -21.65 11.30 21.44
C CYS A 51 -21.82 11.34 22.97
N GLU A 52 -23.03 11.02 23.44
CA GLU A 52 -23.35 11.05 24.88
C GLU A 52 -22.54 10.02 25.69
N SER A 53 -22.21 8.89 25.07
CA SER A 53 -21.43 7.82 25.70
C SER A 53 -19.94 8.16 25.87
N GLN A 54 -19.45 9.20 25.18
CA GLN A 54 -18.04 9.54 25.02
C GLN A 54 -17.16 8.39 24.49
N LYS A 55 -17.75 7.28 24.06
CA LYS A 55 -17.05 6.16 23.45
C LYS A 55 -17.13 6.29 21.95
N VAL A 56 -15.96 6.38 21.32
CA VAL A 56 -15.85 6.53 19.88
C VAL A 56 -14.98 5.42 19.32
N VAL A 57 -15.35 4.96 18.13
CA VAL A 57 -14.49 4.13 17.29
C VAL A 57 -13.73 5.07 16.38
N THR A 58 -12.40 5.02 16.44
CA THR A 58 -11.54 5.76 15.54
C THR A 58 -11.05 4.84 14.44
N LEU A 59 -11.15 5.28 13.19
CA LEU A 59 -10.63 4.55 12.03
C LEU A 59 -9.18 4.97 11.80
N GLU A 60 -8.25 4.05 11.99
CA GLU A 60 -6.85 4.25 11.65
C GLU A 60 -6.62 3.88 10.19
N CYS A 61 -6.56 4.92 9.35
CA CYS A 61 -6.32 4.75 7.92
C CYS A 61 -4.82 4.88 7.62
N GLN A 62 -4.25 3.95 6.85
CA GLN A 62 -2.85 4.00 6.46
C GLN A 62 -2.63 4.99 5.31
N ASP A 63 -2.08 6.17 5.58
CA ASP A 63 -1.84 7.21 4.55
C ASP A 63 -1.12 6.65 3.30
N CYS A 64 -1.50 7.13 2.12
CA CYS A 64 -1.03 6.60 0.85
C CYS A 64 -1.12 7.63 -0.28
N GLY A 65 -0.27 7.49 -1.31
CA GLY A 65 -0.37 8.25 -2.57
C GLY A 65 -0.03 9.75 -2.47
N ARG A 66 0.42 10.24 -1.30
CA ARG A 66 0.83 11.62 -1.11
C ARG A 66 2.28 11.80 -1.54
N ARG A 67 2.52 12.74 -2.45
CA ARG A 67 3.87 13.22 -2.76
C ARG A 67 4.14 14.46 -1.93
N LYS A 68 5.33 14.55 -1.33
CA LYS A 68 5.79 15.79 -0.71
C LYS A 68 6.29 16.82 -1.73
N LEU A 69 6.71 16.35 -2.90
CA LEU A 69 7.18 17.19 -4.01
C LEU A 69 6.16 17.21 -5.14
N SER A 70 5.86 18.41 -5.65
CA SER A 70 5.07 18.59 -6.87
C SER A 70 5.86 18.06 -8.07
N ALA A 71 5.20 17.31 -8.95
CA ALA A 71 5.79 16.80 -10.18
C ALA A 71 4.92 17.17 -11.37
N ASP A 72 5.54 17.79 -12.38
CA ASP A 72 4.90 18.11 -13.65
C ASP A 72 4.73 16.85 -14.52
N ARG A 73 3.90 16.96 -15.56
CA ARG A 73 3.70 15.89 -16.54
C ARG A 73 5.00 15.64 -17.31
N ILE A 74 5.39 14.36 -17.42
CA ILE A 74 6.65 13.95 -18.05
C ILE A 74 6.46 13.74 -19.57
N VAL A 75 7.26 14.43 -20.39
CA VAL A 75 7.52 14.11 -21.81
C VAL A 75 9.04 14.17 -22.02
N GLY A 76 9.68 13.07 -22.43
CA GLY A 76 11.15 13.00 -22.58
C GLY A 76 11.92 13.14 -21.26
N GLY A 77 11.44 12.48 -20.19
CA GLY A 77 11.71 12.82 -18.79
C GLY A 77 13.15 12.96 -18.30
N ALA A 78 13.25 13.44 -17.06
CA ALA A 78 14.51 13.67 -16.35
C ALA A 78 14.66 12.70 -15.16
N PRO A 79 15.87 12.52 -14.62
CA PRO A 79 16.08 11.78 -13.37
C PRO A 79 15.17 12.30 -12.26
N ALA A 80 14.53 11.39 -11.53
CA ALA A 80 13.69 11.76 -10.39
C ALA A 80 14.52 12.27 -9.21
N GLN A 81 13.95 13.20 -8.45
CA GLN A 81 14.50 13.60 -7.16
C GLN A 81 14.13 12.57 -6.08
N GLU A 82 14.96 12.49 -5.05
CA GLU A 82 14.69 11.66 -3.88
C GLU A 82 13.34 12.03 -3.24
N GLY A 83 12.54 11.03 -2.87
CA GLY A 83 11.20 11.23 -2.30
C GLY A 83 10.11 11.70 -3.29
N MET A 84 10.41 11.88 -4.57
CA MET A 84 9.38 12.24 -5.57
C MET A 84 8.38 11.09 -5.81
N TRP A 85 8.85 9.84 -5.65
CA TRP A 85 8.07 8.62 -5.85
C TRP A 85 8.33 7.65 -4.69
N PRO A 86 7.88 7.96 -3.46
CA PRO A 86 8.31 7.24 -2.25
C PRO A 86 7.91 5.76 -2.26
N TRP A 87 6.81 5.44 -2.94
CA TRP A 87 6.37 4.06 -3.14
C TRP A 87 7.24 3.25 -4.11
N GLN A 88 8.15 3.86 -4.90
CA GLN A 88 8.94 3.15 -5.90
C GLN A 88 9.88 2.13 -5.25
N VAL A 89 9.84 0.90 -5.76
CA VAL A 89 10.66 -0.20 -5.29
C VAL A 89 11.59 -0.69 -6.39
N SER A 90 12.79 -1.11 -6.00
CA SER A 90 13.69 -1.95 -6.78
C SER A 90 13.68 -3.37 -6.20
N LEU A 91 13.09 -4.33 -6.92
CA LEU A 91 13.23 -5.76 -6.61
C LEU A 91 14.56 -6.26 -7.14
N ARG A 92 15.39 -6.78 -6.24
CA ARG A 92 16.74 -7.26 -6.57
C ARG A 92 16.90 -8.72 -6.24
N PHE A 93 17.53 -9.47 -7.14
CA PHE A 93 17.87 -10.86 -6.96
C PHE A 93 19.41 -10.97 -6.97
N GLU A 94 19.98 -11.52 -5.91
CA GLU A 94 21.44 -11.62 -5.71
C GLU A 94 22.18 -10.28 -5.84
N GLY A 95 21.50 -9.17 -5.52
CA GLY A 95 22.04 -7.82 -5.57
C GLY A 95 21.74 -7.05 -6.86
N ASP A 96 21.37 -7.76 -7.93
CA ASP A 96 21.03 -7.16 -9.22
C ASP A 96 19.55 -6.76 -9.30
N HIS A 97 19.27 -5.58 -9.82
CA HIS A 97 17.89 -5.17 -10.08
C HIS A 97 17.27 -5.98 -11.20
N ILE A 98 16.13 -6.60 -10.90
CA ILE A 98 15.32 -7.38 -11.85
C ILE A 98 14.08 -6.60 -12.27
N CYS A 99 13.33 -6.09 -11.29
CA CYS A 99 12.02 -5.50 -11.52
C CYS A 99 11.75 -4.27 -10.65
N GLY A 100 10.74 -3.49 -11.06
CA GLY A 100 10.12 -2.48 -10.22
C GLY A 100 9.03 -3.05 -9.30
N GLY A 101 8.50 -2.20 -8.44
CA GLY A 101 7.31 -2.48 -7.64
C GLY A 101 6.78 -1.20 -6.98
N SER A 102 5.71 -1.32 -6.23
CA SER A 102 5.16 -0.22 -5.43
C SER A 102 4.79 -0.65 -4.02
N VAL A 103 5.24 0.10 -3.01
CA VAL A 103 4.82 -0.11 -1.62
C VAL A 103 3.32 0.18 -1.49
N ILE A 104 2.58 -0.78 -0.96
CA ILE A 104 1.13 -0.66 -0.70
C ILE A 104 0.78 -0.78 0.78
N ALA A 105 1.68 -1.37 1.59
CA ALA A 105 1.61 -1.40 3.04
C ALA A 105 3.00 -1.63 3.64
N PRO A 106 3.22 -1.43 4.96
CA PRO A 106 4.53 -1.58 5.59
C PRO A 106 5.22 -2.92 5.29
N LYS A 107 4.45 -4.01 5.12
CA LYS A 107 5.01 -5.31 4.75
C LYS A 107 4.77 -5.73 3.30
N TRP A 108 4.04 -4.96 2.51
CA TRP A 108 3.52 -5.42 1.22
C TRP A 108 3.90 -4.49 0.07
N ILE A 109 4.39 -5.10 -0.99
CA ILE A 109 4.72 -4.44 -2.26
C ILE A 109 3.96 -5.14 -3.38
N VAL A 110 3.32 -4.38 -4.25
CA VAL A 110 2.75 -4.88 -5.50
C VAL A 110 3.78 -4.82 -6.62
N THR A 111 3.76 -5.81 -7.50
CA THR A 111 4.63 -5.92 -8.67
C THR A 111 3.97 -6.82 -9.73
N ALA A 112 4.70 -7.16 -10.78
CA ALA A 112 4.27 -8.06 -11.83
C ALA A 112 4.62 -9.52 -11.51
N ALA A 113 3.82 -10.45 -12.03
CA ALA A 113 4.06 -11.89 -11.89
C ALA A 113 5.29 -12.32 -12.70
N HIS A 114 5.49 -11.78 -13.90
CA HIS A 114 6.60 -12.15 -14.80
C HIS A 114 8.00 -11.95 -14.19
N CYS A 115 8.09 -11.12 -13.13
CA CYS A 115 9.33 -10.90 -12.38
C CYS A 115 9.88 -12.17 -11.73
N PHE A 116 9.06 -13.20 -11.53
CA PHE A 116 9.40 -14.42 -10.77
C PHE A 116 9.42 -15.70 -11.61
N HIS A 117 9.68 -15.63 -12.93
CA HIS A 117 9.77 -16.80 -13.79
C HIS A 117 10.89 -17.77 -13.37
N GLU A 118 10.81 -19.04 -13.77
CA GLU A 118 11.69 -20.19 -13.45
C GLU A 118 12.95 -19.91 -12.60
N ARG A 119 13.94 -19.17 -13.13
CA ARG A 119 15.22 -18.87 -12.45
C ARG A 119 15.08 -18.01 -11.19
N TYR A 120 13.95 -17.36 -10.96
CA TYR A 120 13.73 -16.43 -9.86
C TYR A 120 12.62 -16.86 -8.88
N ARG A 121 12.22 -18.14 -8.91
CA ARG A 121 11.14 -18.67 -8.06
C ARG A 121 11.52 -18.90 -6.61
N TYR A 122 12.81 -18.95 -6.28
CA TYR A 122 13.26 -19.19 -4.91
C TYR A 122 13.39 -17.87 -4.15
N LEU A 123 12.89 -17.86 -2.92
CA LEU A 123 12.86 -16.66 -2.06
C LEU A 123 14.26 -16.18 -1.65
N ASN A 124 15.21 -17.11 -1.49
CA ASN A 124 16.57 -16.77 -1.10
C ASN A 124 17.27 -16.00 -2.21
N GLY A 125 17.91 -14.88 -1.88
CA GLY A 125 18.55 -14.00 -2.86
C GLY A 125 17.67 -12.81 -3.25
N TRP A 126 16.35 -12.87 -3.03
CA TRP A 126 15.49 -11.71 -3.24
C TRP A 126 15.58 -10.69 -2.10
N THR A 127 15.72 -9.43 -2.49
CA THR A 127 15.62 -8.27 -1.62
C THR A 127 14.81 -7.16 -2.28
N VAL A 128 14.18 -6.33 -1.44
CA VAL A 128 13.51 -5.10 -1.82
C VAL A 128 14.38 -3.94 -1.40
N SER A 129 14.68 -3.02 -2.31
CA SER A 129 15.30 -1.73 -2.03
C SER A 129 14.27 -0.62 -2.21
N VAL A 130 14.14 0.26 -1.22
CA VAL A 130 13.25 1.43 -1.20
C VAL A 130 14.01 2.69 -0.78
N GLY A 131 13.41 3.86 -0.99
CA GLY A 131 13.95 5.14 -0.51
C GLY A 131 15.11 5.68 -1.33
N ASP A 132 15.24 5.26 -2.59
CA ASP A 132 16.40 5.60 -3.41
C ASP A 132 16.03 5.78 -4.88
N VAL A 133 16.76 6.67 -5.56
CA VAL A 133 16.63 6.97 -6.99
C VAL A 133 17.78 6.41 -7.82
N LYS A 134 18.86 5.92 -7.19
CA LYS A 134 20.01 5.30 -7.85
C LYS A 134 20.04 3.80 -7.60
N ARG A 135 20.34 3.03 -8.65
CA ARG A 135 20.44 1.56 -8.57
C ARG A 135 21.74 1.09 -7.89
N THR A 136 22.76 1.92 -7.87
CA THR A 136 24.10 1.60 -7.36
C THR A 136 24.27 1.82 -5.86
N THR A 137 23.38 2.57 -5.24
CA THR A 137 23.39 2.83 -3.80
C THR A 137 22.78 1.66 -3.03
N SER A 138 23.34 1.43 -1.85
CA SER A 138 22.87 0.48 -0.85
C SER A 138 21.68 1.09 -0.09
N GLY A 139 20.56 1.32 -0.80
CA GLY A 139 19.31 1.69 -0.16
C GLY A 139 18.87 0.65 0.89
N VAL A 140 17.72 0.87 1.53
CA VAL A 140 17.21 -0.03 2.57
C VAL A 140 16.82 -1.38 1.94
N ALA A 141 17.72 -2.35 1.98
CA ALA A 141 17.48 -3.70 1.50
C ALA A 141 16.72 -4.52 2.55
N ARG A 142 15.59 -5.12 2.14
CA ARG A 142 14.77 -6.00 2.98
C ARG A 142 14.60 -7.37 2.32
N PRO A 143 14.95 -8.47 3.00
CA PRO A 143 14.70 -9.81 2.48
C PRO A 143 13.21 -10.10 2.41
N LEU A 144 12.82 -10.92 1.43
CA LEU A 144 11.44 -11.36 1.29
C LEU A 144 11.08 -12.46 2.30
N GLU A 145 9.82 -12.43 2.73
CA GLU A 145 9.12 -13.46 3.49
C GLU A 145 8.30 -14.36 2.55
N ALA A 146 7.63 -13.76 1.55
CA ALA A 146 6.79 -14.48 0.61
C ALA A 146 6.70 -13.75 -0.74
N ILE A 147 6.44 -14.52 -1.80
CA ILE A 147 6.04 -14.07 -3.12
C ILE A 147 4.69 -14.73 -3.41
N VAL A 148 3.66 -13.93 -3.68
CA VAL A 148 2.31 -14.40 -3.97
C VAL A 148 1.90 -13.82 -5.32
N TYR A 149 1.88 -14.66 -6.35
CA TYR A 149 1.46 -14.26 -7.68
C TYR A 149 0.04 -14.72 -7.98
N HIS A 150 -0.61 -14.08 -8.94
CA HIS A 150 -1.95 -14.45 -9.36
C HIS A 150 -1.95 -15.86 -10.00
N SER A 151 -2.81 -16.75 -9.51
CA SER A 151 -2.87 -18.15 -9.96
C SER A 151 -3.24 -18.32 -11.44
N GLY A 152 -3.92 -17.32 -12.01
CA GLY A 152 -4.26 -17.26 -13.44
C GLY A 152 -3.17 -16.70 -14.36
N TYR A 153 -1.95 -16.45 -13.88
CA TYR A 153 -0.85 -16.02 -14.76
C TYR A 153 -0.27 -17.23 -15.51
N SER A 154 -0.75 -17.42 -16.75
CA SER A 154 -0.46 -18.57 -17.61
C SER A 154 1.05 -18.87 -17.78
N PRO A 155 1.94 -17.88 -17.91
CA PRO A 155 3.37 -18.14 -18.11
C PRO A 155 4.09 -18.86 -16.96
N PHE A 156 3.47 -19.01 -15.78
CA PHE A 156 4.00 -19.89 -14.74
C PHE A 156 3.77 -21.37 -14.98
N VAL A 157 2.71 -21.72 -15.71
CA VAL A 157 2.35 -23.11 -16.05
C VAL A 157 2.98 -23.49 -17.39
N ASP A 158 2.93 -22.57 -18.36
CA ASP A 158 3.50 -22.75 -19.69
C ASP A 158 4.32 -21.51 -20.07
N ALA A 159 5.64 -21.62 -20.02
CA ALA A 159 6.55 -20.50 -20.32
C ALA A 159 6.45 -19.99 -21.77
N TYR A 160 5.81 -20.73 -22.68
CA TYR A 160 5.58 -20.33 -24.07
C TYR A 160 4.19 -19.71 -24.29
N ALA A 161 3.39 -19.55 -23.23
CA ALA A 161 2.10 -18.89 -23.32
C ALA A 161 2.28 -17.41 -23.71
N GLU A 162 1.62 -17.00 -24.79
CA GLU A 162 1.59 -15.61 -25.25
C GLU A 162 0.64 -14.73 -24.41
N ASP A 163 -0.28 -15.36 -23.68
CA ASP A 163 -1.23 -14.66 -22.81
C ASP A 163 -0.56 -14.22 -21.50
N ASN A 164 -0.40 -12.90 -21.37
CA ASN A 164 0.15 -12.24 -20.18
C ASN A 164 -0.95 -11.65 -19.28
N SER A 165 -2.20 -12.12 -19.42
CA SER A 165 -3.28 -11.77 -18.49
C SER A 165 -2.91 -12.14 -17.06
N ASN A 166 -3.42 -11.36 -16.10
CA ASN A 166 -3.16 -11.56 -14.67
C ASN A 166 -1.69 -11.41 -14.25
N ASP A 167 -0.91 -10.59 -14.98
CA ASP A 167 0.47 -10.27 -14.63
C ASP A 167 0.58 -9.37 -13.39
N ILE A 168 0.22 -9.92 -12.24
CA ILE A 168 0.24 -9.25 -10.94
C ILE A 168 0.72 -10.21 -9.84
N ALA A 169 1.53 -9.67 -8.95
CA ALA A 169 1.98 -10.34 -7.75
C ALA A 169 2.10 -9.35 -6.59
N VAL A 170 2.06 -9.87 -5.37
CA VAL A 170 2.44 -9.15 -4.17
C VAL A 170 3.58 -9.89 -3.48
N VAL A 171 4.54 -9.12 -2.96
CA VAL A 171 5.63 -9.66 -2.15
C VAL A 171 5.53 -9.13 -0.73
N ARG A 172 5.84 -10.00 0.21
CA ARG A 172 5.89 -9.67 1.63
C ARG A 172 7.34 -9.55 2.09
N VAL A 173 7.71 -8.45 2.73
CA VAL A 173 9.03 -8.30 3.37
C VAL A 173 9.02 -8.83 4.79
N ARG A 174 10.13 -9.42 5.26
CA ARG A 174 10.23 -10.01 6.62
C ARG A 174 10.02 -8.97 7.72
N THR A 175 10.68 -7.82 7.57
CA THR A 175 10.61 -6.69 8.50
C THR A 175 9.81 -5.56 7.85
N PRO A 176 8.84 -4.95 8.56
CA PRO A 176 8.12 -3.78 8.04
C PRO A 176 9.05 -2.68 7.56
N LEU A 177 8.62 -1.97 6.52
CA LEU A 177 9.16 -0.70 6.10
C LEU A 177 8.61 0.40 7.02
N GLU A 178 9.49 1.31 7.42
CA GLU A 178 9.11 2.53 8.10
C GLU A 178 8.76 3.57 7.04
N PHE A 179 7.57 4.18 7.14
CA PHE A 179 7.16 5.22 6.21
C PHE A 179 7.83 6.54 6.55
N THR A 180 8.47 7.14 5.55
CA THR A 180 9.28 8.34 5.65
C THR A 180 9.02 9.23 4.44
N ASP A 181 9.75 10.33 4.32
CA ASP A 181 9.63 11.23 3.17
C ASP A 181 10.06 10.57 1.86
N THR A 182 10.79 9.46 1.95
CA THR A 182 11.35 8.72 0.82
C THR A 182 10.75 7.33 0.62
N VAL A 183 9.94 6.83 1.57
CA VAL A 183 9.33 5.48 1.56
C VAL A 183 7.88 5.54 1.96
#